data_AF-A0A293N2C2-F1
#
_entry.id   AF-A0A293N2C2-F1
#
_cell.length_a   1.000
_cell.length_b   1.000
_cell.length_c   1.000
_cell.angle_alpha   90.00
_cell.angle_beta   90.00
_cell.angle_gamma   90.00
#
_symmetry.space_group_name_H-M   'P 1'
#
loop_
_entity.id
_entity.type
_entity.pdbx_description
1 polymer ?
#
loop_
_entity_poly.entity_id
_entity_poly.type
_entity_poly.pdbx_seq_one_letter_code
_entity_poly.pdbx_strand_id
1 'polypeptide(L)'
;MIAEIDEQQLNQLEHGQPDDKATLIGGKCRFLDVYEKFVANKFRIYREKQFGKRGSNESGLAVQYDVAVLEHDFYESYGILALKAILHHDLIVKLLEKRALHELEKCQRLMKDVEQGRLRHGFLDEHSGETVVFLHKTFAEFFAAHFLALKVSSADRTDDVVHEVVAHMYGSEEYVGVLDFFDAM
;
A
#
# COMPACT_ATOMS: atom_id res chain seq x y z
N MET A 1 22.96 -20.54 16.17
CA MET A 1 22.38 -20.51 17.52
C MET A 1 21.13 -19.66 17.45
N ILE A 2 19.98 -20.29 17.34
CA ILE A 2 18.67 -19.65 17.43
C ILE A 2 18.20 -19.93 18.85
N ALA A 3 17.87 -18.89 19.60
CA ALA A 3 17.37 -19.04 20.96
C ALA A 3 15.94 -19.61 20.90
N GLU A 4 15.77 -20.79 21.50
CA GLU A 4 14.46 -21.38 21.78
C GLU A 4 13.73 -20.49 22.78
N ILE A 5 12.56 -19.99 22.39
CA ILE A 5 11.65 -19.32 23.31
C ILE A 5 10.79 -20.41 23.95
N ASP A 6 10.95 -20.56 25.26
CA ASP A 6 10.34 -21.57 26.11
C ASP A 6 8.80 -21.43 26.13
N GLU A 7 8.08 -22.50 25.76
CA GLU A 7 6.61 -22.55 25.64
C GLU A 7 5.87 -22.19 26.97
N GLN A 8 6.58 -22.17 28.10
CA GLN A 8 6.03 -21.79 29.39
C GLN A 8 5.72 -20.30 29.55
N GLN A 9 6.28 -19.40 28.71
CA GLN A 9 5.94 -17.98 28.76
C GLN A 9 4.59 -17.65 28.09
N LEU A 10 4.09 -18.52 27.20
CA LEU A 10 2.79 -18.35 26.55
C LEU A 10 1.61 -18.63 27.50
N ASN A 11 1.75 -19.59 28.41
CA ASN A 11 0.65 -20.00 29.29
C ASN A 11 0.38 -19.04 30.47
N GLN A 12 1.31 -18.13 30.78
CA GLN A 12 1.11 -17.14 31.87
C GLN A 12 0.36 -15.88 31.41
N LEU A 13 0.17 -15.68 30.10
CA LEU A 13 -0.63 -14.57 29.55
C LEU A 13 -2.14 -14.89 29.50
N GLU A 14 -2.55 -16.14 29.71
CA GLU A 14 -3.96 -16.57 29.61
C GLU A 14 -4.79 -16.36 30.89
N HIS A 15 -4.21 -15.94 32.02
CA HIS A 15 -4.92 -15.89 33.31
C HIS A 15 -5.01 -14.50 33.98
N GLY A 16 -4.81 -13.42 33.22
CA GLY A 16 -5.18 -12.07 33.67
C GLY A 16 -6.67 -11.81 33.45
N GLN A 17 -7.42 -11.54 34.52
CA GLN A 17 -8.83 -11.14 34.46
C GLN A 17 -9.06 -10.03 33.41
N PRO A 18 -10.20 -10.04 32.69
CA PRO A 18 -10.46 -9.05 31.66
C PRO A 18 -10.71 -7.70 32.31
N ASP A 19 -9.82 -6.75 32.05
CA ASP A 19 -10.04 -5.34 32.37
C ASP A 19 -11.09 -4.79 31.39
N ASP A 20 -12.13 -4.17 31.96
CA ASP A 20 -13.44 -3.83 31.38
C ASP A 20 -13.43 -2.73 30.28
N LYS A 21 -12.38 -2.64 29.45
CA LYS A 21 -12.25 -1.59 28.41
C LYS A 21 -11.71 -2.03 27.06
N ALA A 22 -11.92 -3.28 26.68
CA ALA A 22 -11.93 -3.66 25.28
C ALA A 22 -13.39 -3.75 24.81
N THR A 23 -13.95 -2.61 24.40
CA THR A 23 -15.09 -2.63 23.47
C THR A 23 -14.57 -3.27 22.18
N LEU A 24 -14.56 -4.60 22.15
CA LEU A 24 -14.41 -5.42 20.96
C LEU A 24 -15.58 -5.04 20.07
N ILE A 25 -15.34 -4.08 19.17
CA ILE A 25 -16.24 -3.76 18.08
C ILE A 25 -16.31 -5.03 17.24
N GLY A 26 -17.35 -5.81 17.49
CA GLY A 26 -17.73 -7.03 16.78
C GLY A 26 -18.22 -6.74 15.37
N GLY A 27 -17.37 -6.12 14.56
CA GLY A 27 -17.45 -6.19 13.10
C GLY A 27 -16.46 -7.24 12.62
N LYS A 28 -16.85 -8.08 11.66
CA LYS A 28 -15.89 -8.96 10.97
C LYS A 28 -14.79 -8.06 10.38
N CYS A 29 -13.60 -8.08 10.97
CA CYS A 29 -12.43 -7.41 10.40
C CYS A 29 -12.17 -8.08 9.05
N ARG A 30 -12.41 -7.36 7.95
CA ARG A 30 -12.11 -7.84 6.62
C ARG A 30 -10.60 -7.93 6.48
N PHE A 31 -10.13 -8.82 5.60
CA PHE A 31 -8.69 -8.99 5.36
C PHE A 31 -8.05 -7.69 4.86
N LEU A 32 -8.80 -6.89 4.09
CA LEU A 32 -8.41 -5.56 3.66
C LEU A 32 -8.17 -4.60 4.83
N ASP A 33 -9.07 -4.56 5.81
CA ASP A 33 -8.94 -3.71 7.01
C ASP A 33 -7.62 -3.97 7.76
N VAL A 34 -7.13 -5.22 7.73
CA VAL A 34 -5.85 -5.59 8.34
C VAL A 34 -4.68 -4.97 7.57
N TYR A 35 -4.69 -5.02 6.24
CA TYR A 35 -3.66 -4.39 5.42
C TYR A 35 -3.68 -2.88 5.53
N GLU A 36 -4.86 -2.25 5.46
CA GLU A 36 -5.01 -0.81 5.62
C GLU A 36 -4.45 -0.35 6.96
N LYS A 37 -4.82 -1.02 8.07
CA LYS A 37 -4.28 -0.71 9.40
C LYS A 37 -2.78 -0.91 9.48
N PHE A 38 -2.25 -1.97 8.86
CA PHE A 38 -0.81 -2.24 8.84
C PHE A 38 -0.05 -1.15 8.08
N VAL A 39 -0.54 -0.79 6.89
CA VAL A 39 0.07 0.22 6.03
C VAL A 39 -0.01 1.60 6.68
N ALA A 40 -1.17 1.98 7.22
CA ALA A 40 -1.34 3.23 7.97
C ALA A 40 -0.38 3.30 9.17
N ASN A 41 -0.18 2.20 9.89
CA ASN A 41 0.77 2.17 11.01
C ASN A 41 2.23 2.32 10.54
N LYS A 42 2.61 1.69 9.42
CA LYS A 42 3.94 1.88 8.81
C LYS A 42 4.16 3.30 8.32
N PHE A 43 3.15 3.91 7.68
CA PHE A 43 3.18 5.31 7.27
C PHE A 43 3.32 6.25 8.48
N ARG A 44 2.58 6.00 9.57
CA ARG A 44 2.71 6.75 10.83
C ARG A 44 4.15 6.70 11.37
N ILE A 45 4.75 5.51 11.43
CA ILE A 45 6.14 5.34 11.86
C ILE A 45 7.11 6.10 10.94
N TYR A 46 6.89 6.05 9.62
CA TYR A 46 7.67 6.80 8.64
C TYR A 46 7.60 8.31 8.89
N ARG A 47 6.39 8.84 9.04
CA ARG A 47 6.16 10.26 9.33
C ARG A 47 6.83 10.69 10.63
N GLU A 48 6.70 9.89 11.69
CA GLU A 48 7.36 10.16 12.99
C GLU A 48 8.89 10.19 12.87
N LYS A 49 9.48 9.38 11.98
CA LYS A 49 10.93 9.41 11.71
C LYS A 49 11.35 10.64 10.93
N GLN A 50 10.55 11.10 9.97
CA GLN A 50 10.89 12.25 9.13
C GLN A 50 10.70 13.59 9.84
N PHE A 51 9.66 13.73 10.66
CA PHE A 51 9.25 15.00 11.25
C PHE A 51 9.32 15.02 12.79
N GLY A 52 9.78 13.93 13.41
CA GLY A 52 9.75 13.75 14.86
C GLY A 52 8.35 13.48 15.41
N LYS A 53 8.26 13.18 16.71
CA LYS A 53 6.95 13.16 17.41
C LYS A 53 6.48 14.60 17.56
N ARG A 54 5.62 15.07 16.65
CA ARG A 54 4.91 16.34 16.88
C ARG A 54 4.11 16.22 18.19
N GLY A 55 4.32 17.17 19.09
CA GLY A 55 3.51 17.30 20.30
C GLY A 55 2.04 17.51 19.93
N SER A 56 1.14 17.16 20.84
CA SER A 56 -0.33 17.18 20.69
C SER A 56 -0.98 18.52 20.29
N ASN A 57 -0.20 19.59 20.09
CA ASN A 57 -0.70 20.96 19.99
C ASN A 57 -0.51 21.61 18.60
N GLU A 58 0.00 20.88 17.60
CA GLU A 58 0.14 21.40 16.24
C GLU A 58 -0.96 20.87 15.31
N SER A 59 -2.23 21.15 15.65
CA SER A 59 -3.41 20.83 14.82
C SER A 59 -3.74 21.94 13.81
N GLY A 60 -2.72 22.53 13.17
CA GLY A 60 -2.92 23.56 12.14
C GLY A 60 -3.38 22.96 10.80
N LEU A 61 -4.25 23.66 10.07
CA LEU A 61 -4.72 23.26 8.73
C LEU A 61 -3.58 22.99 7.74
N ALA A 62 -2.50 23.79 7.79
CA ALA A 62 -1.31 23.58 6.98
C ALA A 62 -0.61 22.23 7.29
N VAL A 63 -0.59 21.83 8.57
CA VAL A 63 0.01 20.57 9.01
C VAL A 63 -0.80 19.39 8.51
N GLN A 64 -2.14 19.48 8.53
CA GLN A 64 -3.00 18.43 8.02
C GLN A 64 -2.89 18.30 6.50
N TYR A 65 -2.80 19.42 5.79
CA TYR A 65 -2.55 19.43 4.35
C TYR A 65 -1.22 18.78 3.99
N ASP A 66 -0.13 19.14 4.69
CA ASP A 66 1.19 18.53 4.49
C ASP A 66 1.17 17.01 4.75
N VAL A 67 0.40 16.55 5.75
CA VAL A 67 0.24 15.12 6.03
C VAL A 67 -0.53 14.41 4.92
N ALA A 68 -1.62 15.00 4.41
CA ALA A 68 -2.41 14.41 3.34
C ALA A 68 -1.61 14.31 2.03
N VAL A 69 -0.82 15.35 1.70
CA VAL A 69 0.08 15.33 0.54
C VAL A 69 1.15 14.24 0.69
N LEU A 70 1.76 14.15 1.88
CA LEU A 70 2.76 13.12 2.16
C LEU A 70 2.18 11.70 2.08
N GLU A 71 0.96 11.51 2.57
CA GLU A 71 0.26 10.22 2.53
C GLU A 71 -0.08 9.85 1.09
N HIS A 72 -0.62 10.79 0.31
CA HIS A 72 -0.86 10.61 -1.12
C HIS A 72 0.42 10.19 -1.85
N ASP A 73 1.52 10.92 -1.66
CA ASP A 73 2.82 10.60 -2.26
C ASP A 73 3.33 9.22 -1.86
N PHE A 74 3.10 8.82 -0.61
CA PHE A 74 3.48 7.51 -0.09
C PHE A 74 2.71 6.38 -0.80
N TYR A 75 1.38 6.46 -0.83
CA TYR A 75 0.54 5.44 -1.48
C TYR A 75 0.76 5.41 -2.99
N GLU A 76 0.90 6.57 -3.64
CA GLU A 76 1.17 6.65 -5.07
C GLU A 76 2.52 5.99 -5.42
N SER A 77 3.57 6.29 -4.66
CA SER A 77 4.90 5.72 -4.89
C SER A 77 4.91 4.20 -4.75
N TYR A 78 4.29 3.67 -3.69
CA TYR A 78 4.18 2.24 -3.51
C TYR A 78 3.26 1.56 -4.53
N GLY A 79 2.23 2.25 -4.99
CA GLY A 79 1.37 1.80 -6.09
C GLY A 79 2.15 1.60 -7.39
N ILE A 80 2.97 2.57 -7.78
CA ILE A 80 3.83 2.47 -8.97
C ILE A 80 4.84 1.31 -8.85
N LEU A 81 5.50 1.19 -7.69
CA LEU A 81 6.44 0.10 -7.43
C LEU A 81 5.75 -1.27 -7.46
N ALA A 82 4.52 -1.35 -6.94
CA ALA A 82 3.72 -2.56 -6.96
C ALA A 82 3.30 -2.97 -8.38
N LEU A 83 2.89 -2.01 -9.21
CA LEU A 83 2.65 -2.27 -10.63
C LEU A 83 3.91 -2.78 -11.32
N LYS A 84 5.09 -2.23 -11.01
CA LYS A 84 6.37 -2.71 -11.53
C LYS A 84 6.73 -4.12 -11.07
N ALA A 85 6.27 -4.53 -9.89
CA ALA A 85 6.48 -5.88 -9.37
C ALA A 85 5.51 -6.92 -9.94
N ILE A 86 4.29 -6.50 -10.33
CA ILE A 86 3.21 -7.42 -10.74
C ILE A 86 3.01 -7.47 -12.26
N LEU A 87 3.17 -6.34 -12.95
CA LEU A 87 2.86 -6.22 -14.37
C LEU A 87 4.11 -6.27 -15.25
N HIS A 88 3.91 -6.76 -16.47
CA HIS A 88 4.91 -6.63 -17.53
C HIS A 88 5.07 -5.17 -17.97
N HIS A 89 6.28 -4.84 -18.47
CA HIS A 89 6.64 -3.47 -18.84
C HIS A 89 5.65 -2.80 -19.79
N ASP A 90 5.17 -3.53 -20.80
CA ASP A 90 4.24 -3.00 -21.81
C ASP A 90 2.90 -2.56 -21.20
N LEU A 91 2.39 -3.30 -20.20
CA LEU A 91 1.15 -2.93 -19.51
C LEU A 91 1.37 -1.71 -18.61
N ILE A 92 2.54 -1.59 -17.99
CA ILE A 92 2.91 -0.43 -17.17
C ILE A 92 2.99 0.82 -18.05
N VAL A 93 3.66 0.74 -19.20
CA VAL A 93 3.77 1.86 -20.14
C VAL A 93 2.38 2.31 -20.59
N LYS A 94 1.51 1.37 -21.01
CA LYS A 94 0.12 1.68 -21.37
C LYS A 94 -0.65 2.37 -20.24
N LEU A 95 -0.54 1.85 -19.01
CA LEU A 95 -1.27 2.38 -17.85
C LEU A 95 -0.78 3.76 -17.40
N LEU A 96 0.53 4.04 -17.56
CA LEU A 96 1.15 5.30 -17.14
C LEU A 96 1.21 6.36 -18.26
N GLU A 97 1.15 5.99 -19.54
CA GLU A 97 1.28 6.93 -20.68
C GLU A 97 0.13 7.94 -20.78
N LYS A 98 -1.12 7.50 -20.56
CA LYS A 98 -2.30 8.34 -20.84
C LYS A 98 -2.41 9.57 -19.92
N ARG A 99 -1.78 9.53 -18.74
CA ARG A 99 -1.61 10.67 -17.82
C ARG A 99 -0.17 10.71 -17.28
N ALA A 100 0.68 11.33 -18.10
CA ALA A 100 1.96 12.00 -17.81
C ALA A 100 3.24 11.14 -17.74
N LEU A 101 4.16 11.49 -18.64
CA LEU A 101 5.62 11.31 -18.54
C LEU A 101 6.15 11.42 -17.09
N HIS A 102 5.53 12.28 -16.27
CA HIS A 102 5.77 12.41 -14.83
C HIS A 102 5.72 11.09 -14.05
N GLU A 103 4.73 10.21 -14.30
CA GLU A 103 4.58 8.94 -13.59
C GLU A 103 5.67 7.94 -13.98
N LEU A 104 6.06 7.94 -15.26
CA LEU A 104 7.16 7.11 -15.73
C LEU A 104 8.50 7.61 -15.19
N GLU A 105 8.71 8.93 -15.18
CA GLU A 105 9.87 9.55 -14.53
C GLU A 105 9.89 9.29 -13.01
N LYS A 106 8.73 9.36 -12.35
CA LYS A 106 8.56 9.03 -10.93
C LYS A 106 8.91 7.57 -10.70
N CYS A 107 8.43 6.65 -11.55
CA CYS A 107 8.81 5.24 -11.50
C CYS A 107 10.34 5.07 -11.60
N GLN A 108 11.00 5.73 -12.55
CA GLN A 108 12.46 5.65 -12.70
C GLN A 108 13.21 6.21 -11.48
N ARG A 109 12.72 7.32 -10.90
CA ARG A 109 13.29 7.87 -9.66
C ARG A 109 13.11 6.91 -8.49
N LEU A 110 11.92 6.33 -8.34
CA LEU A 110 11.62 5.37 -7.28
C LEU A 110 12.49 4.11 -7.39
N MET A 111 12.71 3.59 -8.60
CA MET A 111 13.64 2.45 -8.80
C MET A 111 15.04 2.77 -8.28
N LYS A 112 15.58 3.96 -8.58
CA LYS A 112 16.88 4.40 -8.05
C LYS A 112 16.87 4.53 -6.53
N ASP A 113 15.76 4.97 -5.94
CA ASP A 113 15.61 5.05 -4.48
C ASP A 113 15.56 3.67 -3.82
N VAL A 114 14.98 2.67 -4.49
CA VAL A 114 15.04 1.27 -4.04
C VAL A 114 16.48 0.75 -4.12
N GLU A 115 17.15 0.93 -5.26
CA GLU A 115 18.55 0.49 -5.48
C GLU A 115 19.52 1.09 -4.44
N GLN A 116 19.32 2.36 -4.09
CA GLN A 116 20.15 3.05 -3.10
C GLN A 116 19.71 2.77 -1.65
N GLY A 117 18.69 1.93 -1.46
CA GLY A 117 18.15 1.59 -0.15
C GLY A 117 17.60 2.81 0.61
N ARG A 118 17.05 3.80 -0.10
CA ARG A 118 16.44 5.01 0.47
C ARG A 118 15.00 4.76 0.93
N LEU A 119 14.30 3.79 0.34
CA LEU A 119 12.94 3.39 0.73
C LEU A 119 12.92 2.30 1.83
N ARG A 120 13.35 2.67 3.04
CA ARG A 120 13.44 1.74 4.20
C ARG A 120 12.18 1.68 5.05
N HIS A 121 11.01 1.54 4.42
CA HIS A 121 9.74 1.47 5.15
C HIS A 121 9.33 0.03 5.52
N GLY A 122 10.11 -0.96 5.07
CA GLY A 122 9.93 -2.38 5.43
C GLY A 122 8.81 -3.08 4.68
N PHE A 123 8.49 -2.57 3.48
CA PHE A 123 7.64 -3.24 2.50
C PHE A 123 8.44 -3.89 1.37
N LEU A 124 9.66 -3.42 1.16
CA LEU A 124 10.59 -3.90 0.14
C LEU A 124 11.70 -4.69 0.82
N ASP A 125 12.10 -5.80 0.21
CA ASP A 125 13.16 -6.67 0.70
C ASP A 125 14.48 -6.30 0.05
N GLU A 126 14.57 -6.54 -1.27
CA GLU A 126 15.71 -6.23 -2.12
C GLU A 126 15.24 -5.79 -3.52
N HIS A 127 16.16 -5.31 -4.36
CA HIS A 127 15.92 -5.17 -5.80
C HIS A 127 16.63 -6.30 -6.53
N SER A 128 15.99 -6.89 -7.53
CA SER A 128 16.60 -7.90 -8.39
C SER A 128 16.63 -7.38 -9.81
N GLY A 129 17.77 -6.81 -10.21
CA GLY A 129 17.93 -6.18 -11.53
C GLY A 129 16.90 -5.08 -11.76
N GLU A 130 16.01 -5.28 -12.73
CA GLU A 130 14.99 -4.29 -13.14
C GLU A 130 13.67 -4.39 -12.36
N THR A 131 13.54 -5.31 -11.40
CA THR A 131 12.30 -5.57 -10.67
C THR A 131 12.46 -5.31 -9.17
N VAL A 132 11.45 -4.69 -8.59
CA VAL A 132 11.34 -4.42 -7.15
C VAL A 132 10.74 -5.63 -6.47
N VAL A 133 11.36 -6.10 -5.38
CA VAL A 133 10.84 -7.22 -4.60
C VAL A 133 10.21 -6.68 -3.32
N PHE A 134 8.91 -6.91 -3.19
CA PHE A 134 8.21 -6.67 -1.94
C PHE A 134 8.51 -7.82 -0.96
N LEU A 135 8.66 -7.47 0.32
CA LEU A 135 8.87 -8.43 1.41
C LEU A 135 7.80 -9.53 1.45
N HIS A 136 6.58 -9.18 1.04
CA HIS A 136 5.53 -10.15 0.80
C HIS A 136 4.69 -9.75 -0.42
N LYS A 137 4.37 -10.73 -1.27
CA LYS A 137 3.60 -10.52 -2.52
C LYS A 137 2.28 -9.78 -2.26
N THR A 138 1.62 -10.06 -1.14
CA THR A 138 0.34 -9.42 -0.80
C THR A 138 0.43 -7.91 -0.60
N PHE A 139 1.61 -7.37 -0.24
CA PHE A 139 1.78 -5.92 -0.18
C PHE A 139 1.80 -5.31 -1.58
N ALA A 140 2.47 -5.97 -2.54
CA ALA A 140 2.39 -5.55 -3.93
C ALA A 140 0.94 -5.62 -4.43
N GLU A 141 0.22 -6.71 -4.14
CA GLU A 141 -1.18 -6.86 -4.55
C GLU A 141 -2.07 -5.77 -3.95
N PHE A 142 -1.91 -5.46 -2.66
CA PHE A 142 -2.62 -4.38 -1.99
C PHE A 142 -2.35 -3.01 -2.64
N PHE A 143 -1.09 -2.63 -2.80
CA PHE A 143 -0.74 -1.30 -3.34
C PHE A 143 -1.13 -1.16 -4.82
N ALA A 144 -0.98 -2.24 -5.62
CA ALA A 144 -1.42 -2.22 -7.01
C ALA A 144 -2.94 -2.10 -7.11
N ALA A 145 -3.69 -2.88 -6.31
CA ALA A 145 -5.15 -2.79 -6.28
C ALA A 145 -5.62 -1.40 -5.84
N HIS A 146 -5.03 -0.85 -4.76
CA HIS A 146 -5.34 0.50 -4.29
C HIS A 146 -5.05 1.57 -5.35
N PHE A 147 -3.91 1.48 -6.04
CA PHE A 147 -3.56 2.41 -7.12
C PHE A 147 -4.52 2.31 -8.31
N LEU A 148 -4.84 1.08 -8.74
CA LEU A 148 -5.77 0.84 -9.83
C LEU A 148 -7.18 1.31 -9.48
N ALA A 149 -7.63 1.12 -8.24
CA ALA A 149 -8.92 1.63 -7.75
C ALA A 149 -9.02 3.15 -7.97
N LEU A 150 -8.03 3.89 -7.47
CA LEU A 150 -7.99 5.35 -7.62
C LEU A 150 -7.96 5.78 -9.10
N LYS A 151 -7.21 5.06 -9.93
CA LYS A 151 -7.16 5.34 -11.38
C LYS A 151 -8.52 5.09 -12.03
N VAL A 152 -9.17 3.96 -11.74
CA VAL A 152 -10.52 3.61 -12.24
C VAL A 152 -11.55 4.65 -11.79
N SER A 153 -11.59 5.02 -10.52
CA SER A 153 -12.54 6.02 -10.00
C SER A 153 -12.31 7.43 -10.59
N SER A 154 -11.10 7.71 -11.09
CA SER A 154 -10.73 8.99 -11.72
C SER A 154 -10.83 9.00 -13.26
N ALA A 155 -11.20 7.86 -13.86
CA ALA A 155 -11.31 7.66 -15.30
C ALA A 155 -12.69 8.09 -15.81
N ASP A 156 -12.72 8.98 -16.81
CA ASP A 156 -13.97 9.35 -17.48
C ASP A 156 -14.30 8.31 -18.55
N ARG A 157 -15.24 7.41 -18.22
CA ARG A 157 -15.84 6.36 -19.08
C ARG A 157 -14.94 5.16 -19.47
N THR A 158 -15.64 4.07 -19.81
CA THR A 158 -15.25 2.70 -20.19
C THR A 158 -14.22 2.55 -21.34
N ASP A 159 -13.72 3.65 -21.91
CA ASP A 159 -12.69 3.66 -22.98
C ASP A 159 -11.30 4.03 -22.41
N ASP A 160 -11.12 3.86 -21.09
CA ASP A 160 -9.84 4.10 -20.44
C ASP A 160 -8.96 2.85 -20.47
N VAL A 161 -7.67 3.06 -20.78
CA VAL A 161 -6.64 2.01 -20.83
C VAL A 161 -6.51 1.31 -19.48
N VAL A 162 -6.85 2.00 -18.39
CA VAL A 162 -6.96 1.43 -17.05
C VAL A 162 -7.97 0.27 -17.02
N HIS A 163 -9.15 0.44 -17.63
CA HIS A 163 -10.16 -0.61 -17.70
C HIS A 163 -9.70 -1.80 -18.57
N GLU A 164 -9.02 -1.54 -19.70
CA GLU A 164 -8.43 -2.59 -20.54
C GLU A 164 -7.38 -3.40 -19.77
N VAL A 165 -6.49 -2.74 -19.05
CA VAL A 165 -5.43 -3.40 -18.26
C VAL A 165 -6.03 -4.21 -17.12
N VAL A 166 -7.00 -3.67 -16.38
CA VAL A 166 -7.66 -4.40 -15.28
C VAL A 166 -8.45 -5.59 -15.86
N ALA A 167 -9.18 -5.43 -16.96
CA ALA A 167 -9.86 -6.54 -17.62
C ALA A 167 -8.88 -7.60 -18.14
N HIS A 168 -7.68 -7.21 -18.59
CA HIS A 168 -6.63 -8.14 -18.99
C HIS A 168 -6.06 -8.93 -17.81
N MET A 169 -5.94 -8.31 -16.62
CA MET A 169 -5.42 -8.96 -15.41
C MET A 169 -6.35 -10.04 -14.86
N TYR A 170 -7.66 -9.82 -14.90
CA TYR A 170 -8.66 -10.70 -14.28
C TYR A 170 -9.47 -11.50 -15.31
N GLY A 171 -9.38 -11.19 -16.60
CA GLY A 171 -10.29 -11.72 -17.61
C GLY A 171 -11.66 -11.03 -17.58
N SER A 172 -12.33 -10.97 -18.72
CA SER A 172 -13.53 -10.15 -18.91
C SER A 172 -14.73 -10.56 -18.04
N GLU A 173 -14.82 -11.83 -17.65
CA GLU A 173 -15.90 -12.34 -16.79
C GLU A 173 -15.67 -12.02 -15.31
N GLU A 174 -14.42 -12.13 -14.83
CA GLU A 174 -14.08 -11.80 -13.44
C GLU A 174 -13.99 -10.28 -13.23
N TYR A 175 -13.76 -9.52 -14.31
CA TYR A 175 -13.68 -8.06 -14.31
C TYR A 175 -14.93 -7.36 -13.76
N VAL A 176 -16.13 -7.88 -14.06
CA VAL A 176 -17.38 -7.31 -13.54
C VAL A 176 -17.43 -7.42 -12.01
N GLY A 177 -17.04 -8.58 -11.46
CA GLY A 177 -16.96 -8.76 -10.01
C GLY A 177 -15.86 -7.92 -9.36
N VAL A 178 -14.78 -7.61 -10.09
CA VAL A 178 -13.71 -6.71 -9.65
C VAL A 178 -14.18 -5.26 -9.62
N LEU A 179 -14.99 -4.82 -10.59
CA LEU A 179 -15.62 -3.49 -10.55
C LEU A 179 -16.59 -3.38 -9.37
N ASP A 180 -17.44 -4.38 -9.14
CA ASP A 180 -18.34 -4.41 -7.98
C ASP A 180 -17.56 -4.36 -6.66
N PHE A 181 -16.38 -4.97 -6.60
CA PHE A 181 -15.47 -4.86 -5.45
C PHE A 181 -14.95 -3.44 -5.25
N PHE A 182 -14.52 -2.76 -6.32
CA PHE A 182 -14.02 -1.38 -6.24
C PHE A 182 -15.13 -0.38 -5.92
N ASP A 183 -16.34 -0.57 -6.44
CA ASP A 183 -17.50 0.29 -6.15
C ASP A 183 -18.00 0.16 -4.70
N ALA A 184 -17.65 -0.93 -4.01
CA ALA A 184 -18.00 -1.19 -2.63
C ALA A 184 -16.97 -0.68 -1.60
N MET A 185 -15.82 -0.16 -2.06
CA MET A 185 -14.81 0.51 -1.23
C MET A 185 -15.08 2.01 -1.11
#